data_AF-A0A5K1C070-F1
#
_entry.id   AF-A0A5K1C070-F1
#
_cell.length_a   1.000
_cell.length_b   1.000
_cell.length_c   1.000
_cell.angle_alpha   90.00
_cell.angle_beta   90.00
_cell.angle_gamma   90.00
#
_symmetry.space_group_name_H-M   'P 1'
#
loop_
_entity.id
_entity.type
_entity.pdbx_description
1 polymer ?
#
loop_
_entity_poly.entity_id
_entity_poly.type
_entity_poly.pdbx_seq_one_letter_code
_entity_poly.pdbx_strand_id
1 'polypeptide(L)' 'GCDASIIIASTPSNRAEKDNPDNLSLAGDGFDTVMKAKAAVDADPKCRNMVSCADILALATRDAIAL' A
#
# COMPACT_ATOMS: atom_id res chain seq x y z
N GLY A 1 -2.58 -6.32 10.73
CA GLY A 1 -1.76 -7.52 10.43
C GLY A 1 -0.88 -7.16 9.25
N CYS A 2 -0.60 -8.11 8.33
CA CYS A 2 -0.08 -7.77 6.99
C CYS A 2 -1.24 -7.74 5.99
N ASP A 3 -2.15 -6.80 6.18
CA ASP A 3 -3.46 -6.69 5.53
C ASP A 3 -3.64 -5.34 4.80
N ALA A 4 -2.57 -4.56 4.68
CA ALA A 4 -2.55 -3.24 4.04
C ALA A 4 -3.46 -2.18 4.69
N SER A 5 -3.89 -2.37 5.94
CA SER A 5 -4.68 -1.40 6.71
C SER A 5 -4.00 -0.03 6.81
N ILE A 6 -2.66 -0.01 6.88
CA ILE A 6 -1.83 1.20 6.96
C ILE A 6 -1.96 2.12 5.74
N ILE A 7 -2.39 1.59 4.59
CA ILE A 7 -2.48 2.35 3.33
C ILE A 7 -3.84 3.08 3.21
N ILE A 8 -4.81 2.72 4.05
CA ILE A 8 -6.15 3.31 4.03
C ILE A 8 -6.10 4.74 4.55
N ALA A 9 -6.76 5.66 3.84
CA ALA A 9 -6.92 7.05 4.28
C ALA A 9 -8.11 7.19 5.26
N SER A 10 -7.97 8.08 6.24
CA SER A 10 -9.08 8.44 7.12
C SER A 10 -10.24 9.07 6.34
N THR A 11 -11.44 8.88 6.87
CA THR A 11 -12.66 9.53 6.39
C THR A 11 -13.20 10.44 7.49
N PRO A 12 -14.18 11.32 7.22
CA PRO A 12 -14.81 12.12 8.27
C PRO A 12 -15.45 11.28 9.41
N SER A 13 -15.76 10.02 9.13
CA SER A 13 -16.42 9.10 10.07
C SER A 13 -15.48 8.05 10.68
N ASN A 14 -14.22 7.95 10.24
CA ASN A 14 -13.28 6.95 10.75
C ASN A 14 -11.83 7.46 10.71
N ARG A 15 -11.08 7.15 11.76
CA ARG A 15 -9.63 7.39 11.81
C ARG A 15 -8.89 6.13 11.39
N ALA A 16 -8.15 6.22 10.29
CA ALA A 16 -7.33 5.13 9.78
C ALA A 16 -6.01 5.02 10.55
N GLU A 17 -5.41 3.84 10.49
CA GLU A 17 -4.09 3.55 11.07
C GLU A 17 -2.99 4.48 10.54
N LYS A 18 -3.12 4.94 9.29
CA LYS A 18 -2.23 5.89 8.64
C LYS A 18 -2.01 7.17 9.46
N ASP A 19 -3.03 7.62 10.19
CA ASP A 19 -2.99 8.86 10.99
C ASP A 19 -2.62 8.60 12.47
N ASN A 20 -2.17 7.40 12.81
CA ASN A 20 -1.61 7.12 14.13
C ASN A 20 -0.30 7.93 14.30
N PRO A 21 -0.08 8.62 15.44
CA PRO A 21 1.14 9.38 15.68
C PRO A 21 2.43 8.63 15.38
N ASP A 22 2.48 7.33 15.69
CA ASP A 22 3.66 6.48 15.46
C ASP A 22 3.95 6.29 13.96
N ASN A 23 2.93 6.39 13.11
CA ASN A 23 3.00 6.15 11.68
C ASN A 23 3.25 7.43 10.85
N LEU A 24 3.19 8.61 11.47
CA LEU A 24 3.38 9.90 10.77
C LEU A 24 4.81 10.08 10.23
N SER A 25 5.77 9.33 10.77
CA SER A 25 7.16 9.33 10.30
C SER A 25 7.41 8.43 9.09
N LEU A 26 6.42 7.62 8.69
CA LEU A 26 6.55 6.74 7.54
C LEU A 26 6.72 7.55 6.25
N ALA A 27 7.63 7.11 5.39
CA ALA A 27 7.98 7.82 4.18
C ALA A 27 6.80 7.84 3.19
N GLY A 28 6.44 9.05 2.73
CA GLY A 28 5.29 9.28 1.84
C GLY A 28 5.39 8.55 0.49
N ASP A 29 6.60 8.47 -0.03
CA ASP A 29 6.95 7.78 -1.28
C ASP A 29 6.72 6.26 -1.23
N GLY A 30 6.77 5.66 -0.03
CA GLY A 30 6.40 4.26 0.19
C GLY A 30 4.94 4.00 -0.14
N PHE A 31 4.03 4.88 0.29
CA PHE A 31 2.60 4.78 -0.03
C PHE A 31 2.36 4.96 -1.53
N ASP A 32 3.01 5.95 -2.14
CA ASP A 32 2.89 6.22 -3.57
C ASP A 32 3.38 5.05 -4.42
N THR A 33 4.47 4.41 -4.00
CA THR A 33 5.01 3.22 -4.66
C THR A 33 3.98 2.09 -4.73
N VAL A 34 3.35 1.76 -3.60
CA VAL A 34 2.33 0.69 -3.56
C VAL A 34 1.10 1.05 -4.40
N MET A 35 0.65 2.30 -4.34
CA MET A 35 -0.51 2.78 -5.12
C MET A 35 -0.23 2.75 -6.63
N LYS A 36 0.97 3.18 -7.06
CA LYS A 36 1.39 3.11 -8.47
C LYS A 36 1.54 1.68 -8.95
N ALA A 37 2.11 0.79 -8.13
CA ALA A 37 2.21 -0.62 -8.46
C ALA A 37 0.82 -1.26 -8.61
N LYS A 38 -0.12 -0.98 -7.70
CA LYS A 38 -1.50 -1.47 -7.80
C LYS A 38 -2.19 -0.99 -9.07
N ALA A 39 -2.07 0.30 -9.39
CA ALA A 39 -2.62 0.87 -10.62
C ALA A 39 -2.01 0.22 -11.87
N ALA A 40 -0.70 -0.04 -11.88
CA ALA A 40 -0.03 -0.70 -13.00
C ALA A 40 -0.49 -2.16 -13.17
N VAL A 41 -0.64 -2.91 -12.07
CA VAL A 41 -1.13 -4.30 -12.10
C VAL A 41 -2.58 -4.35 -12.57
N ASP A 42 -3.46 -3.47 -12.08
CA ASP A 42 -4.87 -3.45 -12.49
C ASP A 42 -5.11 -2.88 -13.90
N ALA A 43 -4.11 -2.22 -14.48
CA ALA A 43 -4.13 -1.80 -15.88
C ALA A 43 -4.09 -3.01 -16.84
N ASP A 44 -3.47 -4.13 -16.45
CA ASP A 44 -3.59 -5.39 -17.18
C ASP A 44 -4.99 -6.01 -16.93
N PRO A 45 -5.83 -6.16 -17.97
CA PRO A 45 -7.15 -6.75 -17.83
C PRO A 45 -7.15 -8.16 -17.23
N LYS A 46 -6.06 -8.93 -17.38
CA LYS A 46 -5.92 -10.28 -16.83
C LYS A 46 -5.59 -10.28 -15.34
N CYS A 47 -5.05 -9.19 -14.81
CA CYS A 47 -4.62 -9.08 -13.42
C CYS A 47 -5.50 -8.15 -12.57
N ARG A 48 -6.45 -7.45 -13.20
CA ARG A 48 -7.39 -6.55 -12.51
C ARG A 48 -8.11 -7.25 -11.36
N ASN A 49 -8.00 -6.66 -10.17
CA ASN A 49 -8.58 -7.18 -8.93
C ASN A 49 -8.07 -8.56 -8.49
N MET A 50 -6.97 -9.08 -9.06
CA MET A 50 -6.39 -10.36 -8.63
C MET A 50 -5.32 -10.19 -7.55
N VAL A 51 -4.51 -9.13 -7.62
CA VAL A 51 -3.40 -8.91 -6.67
C VAL A 51 -3.82 -7.94 -5.59
N SER A 52 -3.63 -8.33 -4.33
CA SER A 52 -3.98 -7.50 -3.17
C SER A 52 -2.90 -6.44 -2.88
N CYS A 53 -3.28 -5.35 -2.22
CA CYS A 53 -2.32 -4.34 -1.77
C CYS A 53 -1.33 -4.88 -0.72
N ALA A 54 -1.75 -5.89 0.05
CA ALA A 54 -0.87 -6.55 1.02
C ALA A 54 0.25 -7.33 0.32
N ASP A 55 -0.07 -8.05 -0.75
CA ASP A 55 0.92 -8.77 -1.55
C ASP A 55 1.86 -7.82 -2.27
N ILE A 56 1.34 -6.72 -2.82
CA ILE A 56 2.16 -5.68 -3.44
C ILE A 56 3.13 -5.08 -2.44
N LEU A 57 2.68 -4.77 -1.22
CA LEU A 57 3.55 -4.25 -0.16
C LEU A 57 4.66 -5.25 0.21
N ALA A 58 4.34 -6.54 0.31
CA ALA A 58 5.32 -7.58 0.58
C ALA A 58 6.36 -7.71 -0.55
N LEU A 59 5.92 -7.73 -1.81
CA LEU A 59 6.79 -7.81 -2.98
C LEU A 59 7.66 -6.55 -3.14
N ALA A 60 7.08 -5.37 -2.99
CA ALA A 60 7.82 -4.11 -3.05
C ALA A 60 8.91 -4.05 -1.96
N THR A 61 8.62 -4.52 -0.75
CA THR A 61 9.61 -4.58 0.34
C THR A 61 10.73 -5.57 0.02
N ARG A 62 10.40 -6.74 -0.52
CA ARG A 62 11.39 -7.72 -0.98
C ARG A 62 12.34 -7.09 -2.01
N ASP A 63 11.78 -6.40 -3.00
CA ASP A 63 12.55 -5.83 -4.09
C ASP A 63 13.38 -4.63 -3.61
N ALA A 64 12.87 -3.80 -2.71
CA ALA A 64 13.60 -2.67 -2.12
C ALA A 64 14.83 -3.08 -1.28
N ILE A 65 14.86 -4.32 -0.79
CA ILE A 65 16.02 -4.87 -0.06
C ILE A 65 17.01 -5.56 -1.01
N ALA A 66 16.50 -6.15 -2.10
CA ALA A 66 17.30 -6.97 -3.01
C ALA A 66 18.00 -6.18 -4.13
N LEU A 67 17.52 -4.97 -4.44
CA LEU A 67 18.03 -4.07 -5.49
C LEU A 67 18.78 -2.88 -4.89
#